data_AF-A0A923VE27-F1
#
_entry.id   AF-A0A923VE27-F1
#
_cell.length_a   1.000
_cell.length_b   1.000
_cell.length_c   1.000
_cell.angle_alpha   90.00
_cell.angle_beta   90.00
_cell.angle_gamma   90.00
#
_symmetry.space_group_name_H-M   'P 1'
#
loop_
_entity.id
_entity.type
_entity.pdbx_description
1 polymer ?
#
loop_
_entity_poly.entity_id
_entity_poly.type
_entity_poly.pdbx_seq_one_letter_code
_entity_poly.pdbx_strand_id
1 'polypeptide(L)' 'MSLSTEKKRKSIFKIGANIKKWRNYQQIKEDVFAEMLHISTNTLQKVENNKIKIGLLEIRIIAAQLQIS' A
#
# COMPACT_ATOMS: atom_id res chain seq x y z
N MET A 1 -18.80 28.77 12.40
CA MET A 1 -18.03 27.54 12.67
C MET A 1 -18.38 26.49 11.63
N SER A 2 -17.47 26.17 10.70
CA SER A 2 -17.55 24.97 9.83
C SER A 2 -16.18 24.71 9.17
N LEU A 3 -15.19 24.32 9.97
CA LEU A 3 -13.85 23.94 9.51
C LEU A 3 -13.51 22.53 10.04
N SER A 4 -14.34 21.53 9.73
CA SER A 4 -14.12 20.19 10.32
C SER A 4 -14.41 19.00 9.41
N THR A 5 -14.99 19.19 8.22
CA THR A 5 -15.40 18.05 7.37
C THR A 5 -14.44 17.75 6.22
N GLU A 6 -13.64 18.72 5.77
CA GLU A 6 -12.65 18.53 4.70
C GLU A 6 -11.35 17.84 5.16
N LYS A 7 -10.95 18.03 6.41
CA LYS A 7 -9.70 17.47 6.96
C LYS A 7 -9.77 15.94 7.11
N LYS A 8 -10.97 15.35 7.14
CA LYS A 8 -11.22 13.93 7.42
C LYS A 8 -11.17 13.02 6.18
N ARG A 9 -11.25 13.57 4.96
CA ARG A 9 -11.23 12.78 3.70
C ARG A 9 -9.83 12.50 3.15
N LYS A 10 -8.80 13.25 3.58
CA LYS A 10 -7.40 13.05 3.12
C LYS A 10 -6.71 11.80 3.69
N SER A 11 -7.32 11.11 4.66
CA SER A 11 -6.69 10.00 5.38
C SER A 11 -6.86 8.63 4.73
N ILE A 12 -7.74 8.48 3.73
CA ILE A 12 -8.23 7.14 3.31
C ILE A 12 -7.34 6.50 2.21
N PHE A 13 -6.45 7.25 1.54
CA PHE A 13 -5.76 6.75 0.34
C PHE A 13 -4.25 7.04 0.31
N LYS A 14 -3.52 6.64 1.36
CA LYS A 14 -2.04 6.59 1.32
C LYS A 14 -1.46 5.21 1.66
N ILE A 15 -2.29 4.16 1.71
CA ILE A 15 -1.84 2.80 2.01
C ILE A 15 -0.78 2.37 0.98
N GLY A 16 -1.02 2.60 -0.32
CA GLY A 16 -0.05 2.31 -1.37
C GLY A 16 1.27 3.07 -1.20
N ALA A 17 1.19 4.37 -0.88
CA ALA A 17 2.39 5.17 -0.64
C ALA A 17 3.18 4.71 0.60
N ASN A 18 2.49 4.24 1.63
CA ASN A 18 3.10 3.68 2.83
C ASN A 18 3.76 2.32 2.56
N ILE A 19 3.13 1.46 1.76
CA ILE A 19 3.70 0.20 1.27
C ILE A 19 5.01 0.48 0.52
N LYS A 20 5.00 1.44 -0.41
CA LYS A 20 6.21 1.85 -1.15
C LYS A 20 7.32 2.33 -0.22
N LYS A 21 6.98 3.17 0.76
CA LYS A 21 7.93 3.67 1.76
C LYS A 21 8.53 2.53 2.58
N TRP A 22 7.70 1.60 3.06
CA TRP A 22 8.17 0.44 3.80
C TRP A 22 9.08 -0.43 2.94
N ARG A 23 8.68 -0.73 1.70
CA ARG A 23 9.48 -1.54 0.76
C ARG A 23 10.86 -0.92 0.55
N ASN A 24 10.91 0.39 0.31
CA ASN A 24 12.17 1.13 0.15
C ASN A 24 13.01 1.12 1.42
N TYR A 25 12.39 1.25 2.60
CA TYR A 25 13.07 1.17 3.89
C TYR A 25 13.70 -0.20 4.13
N GLN A 26 13.01 -1.27 3.75
CA GLN A 26 13.53 -2.64 3.79
C GLN A 26 14.48 -2.98 2.64
N GLN A 27 14.75 -2.03 1.73
CA GLN A 27 15.60 -2.21 0.55
C GLN A 27 15.15 -3.37 -0.37
N ILE A 28 13.85 -3.69 -0.38
CA ILE A 28 13.29 -4.74 -1.24
C ILE A 28 12.99 -4.14 -2.62
N LYS A 29 13.45 -4.81 -3.68
CA LYS A 29 13.15 -4.41 -5.05
C LYS A 29 11.67 -4.67 -5.38
N GLU A 30 11.12 -3.88 -6.30
CA GLU A 30 9.70 -3.92 -6.65
C GLU A 30 9.28 -5.29 -7.24
N ASP A 31 10.11 -5.88 -8.08
CA ASP A 31 9.94 -7.22 -8.64
C ASP A 31 9.90 -8.30 -7.55
N VAL A 32 10.87 -8.30 -6.64
CA VAL A 32 10.94 -9.25 -5.52
C VAL A 32 9.71 -9.12 -4.62
N PHE A 33 9.31 -7.89 -4.31
CA PHE A 33 8.14 -7.66 -3.46
C PHE A 33 6.83 -8.07 -4.15
N ALA A 34 6.73 -7.86 -5.47
CA ALA A 34 5.58 -8.32 -6.24
C ALA A 34 5.49 -9.85 -6.25
N GLU A 35 6.63 -10.55 -6.38
CA GLU A 35 6.73 -12.00 -6.29
C GLU A 35 6.32 -12.52 -4.90
N MET A 36 6.81 -11.90 -3.82
CA MET A 36 6.42 -12.24 -2.43
C MET A 36 4.92 -12.09 -2.18
N LEU A 37 4.26 -11.17 -2.90
CA LEU A 37 2.82 -10.93 -2.79
C LEU A 37 2.01 -11.73 -3.82
N HIS A 38 2.67 -12.54 -4.66
CA HIS A 38 2.04 -13.27 -5.77
C HIS A 38 1.20 -12.37 -6.70
N ILE A 39 1.66 -11.14 -6.95
CA ILE A 39 1.01 -10.19 -7.88
C ILE A 39 2.00 -9.75 -8.97
N SER A 40 1.48 -9.21 -10.07
CA SER A 40 2.35 -8.63 -11.10
C SER A 40 3.01 -7.35 -10.60
N THR A 41 4.23 -7.06 -11.06
CA THR A 41 4.94 -5.80 -10.78
C THR A 41 4.10 -4.59 -11.18
N ASN A 42 3.39 -4.65 -12.32
CA ASN A 42 2.48 -3.59 -12.76
C ASN A 42 1.32 -3.38 -11.77
N THR A 43 0.77 -4.47 -11.21
CA THR A 43 -0.25 -4.39 -10.16
C THR A 43 0.32 -3.72 -8.91
N LEU A 44 1.49 -4.16 -8.44
CA LEU A 44 2.16 -3.55 -7.29
C LEU A 44 2.42 -2.05 -7.53
N GLN A 45 2.93 -1.68 -8.71
CA GLN A 45 3.19 -0.30 -9.08
C GLN A 45 1.91 0.55 -9.04
N LYS A 46 0.79 0.01 -9.52
CA LYS A 46 -0.53 0.67 -9.44
C LYS A 46 -1.01 0.80 -8.01
N VAL A 47 -0.80 -0.21 -7.16
CA VAL A 47 -1.09 -0.14 -5.71
C VAL A 47 -0.25 0.96 -5.06
N GLU A 48 1.06 0.94 -5.25
CA GLU A 48 2.00 1.87 -4.61
C GLU A 48 1.75 3.33 -4.98
N ASN A 49 1.34 3.56 -6.23
CA ASN A 49 0.96 4.88 -6.72
C ASN A 49 -0.50 5.25 -6.42
N ASN A 50 -1.22 4.44 -5.64
CA ASN A 50 -2.64 4.59 -5.31
C ASN A 50 -3.55 4.71 -6.55
N LYS A 51 -3.16 4.13 -7.69
CA LYS A 51 -3.93 4.11 -8.95
C LYS A 51 -5.04 3.08 -8.92
N ILE A 52 -4.93 2.06 -8.06
CA ILE A 52 -5.99 1.08 -7.82
C ILE A 52 -6.26 0.97 -6.32
N LYS A 53 -7.52 0.72 -5.98
CA LYS A 53 -7.90 0.39 -4.61
C LYS A 53 -7.45 -1.03 -4.33
N ILE A 54 -6.69 -1.21 -3.24
CA ILE A 54 -6.31 -2.53 -2.77
C ILE A 54 -7.45 -3.12 -1.95
N GLY A 55 -7.77 -4.39 -2.18
CA GLY A 55 -8.76 -5.10 -1.39
C GLY A 55 -8.24 -5.46 -0.01
N LEU A 56 -9.15 -5.86 0.87
CA LEU A 56 -8.83 -6.17 2.26
C LEU A 56 -8.03 -7.47 2.37
N LEU A 57 -8.17 -8.39 1.42
CA LEU A 57 -7.41 -9.62 1.31
C LEU A 57 -5.94 -9.33 1.00
N GLU A 58 -5.68 -8.47 0.01
CA GLU A 58 -4.33 -8.09 -0.37
C GLU A 58 -3.63 -7.27 0.73
N ILE A 59 -4.37 -6.43 1.47
CA ILE A 59 -3.84 -5.78 2.67
C ILE A 59 -3.43 -6.83 3.72
N ARG A 60 -4.22 -7.89 3.92
CA ARG A 60 -3.89 -8.96 4.88
C ARG A 60 -2.67 -9.78 4.46
N ILE A 61 -2.55 -10.11 3.17
CA ILE A 61 -1.39 -10.81 2.61
C ILE A 61 -0.14 -9.96 2.81
N ILE A 62 -0.22 -8.66 2.49
CA ILE A 62 0.84 -7.71 2.76
C ILE A 62 1.15 -7.72 4.25
N ALA A 63 0.19 -7.42 5.14
CA ALA A 63 0.41 -7.35 6.58
C ALA A 63 1.05 -8.62 7.18
N ALA A 64 0.63 -9.80 6.73
CA ALA A 64 1.23 -11.07 7.11
C ALA A 64 2.70 -11.16 6.67
N GLN A 65 3.00 -10.76 5.44
CA GLN A 65 4.36 -10.72 4.91
C GLN A 65 5.22 -9.64 5.58
N LEU A 66 4.59 -8.54 6.04
CA LEU A 66 5.25 -7.47 6.78
C LEU A 66 5.43 -7.80 8.27
N GLN A 67 4.88 -8.92 8.77
CA GLN A 67 4.77 -9.25 10.20
C GLN A 67 4.16 -8.11 11.05
N ILE A 68 3.27 -7.31 10.46
CA ILE A 68 2.60 -6.21 11.15
C ILE A 68 1.34 -6.78 11.83
N SER A 69 1.32 -6.77 13.16
CA SER A 69 0.17 -7.16 14.00
C SER A 69 -0.85 -6.03 14.15
#